data_AF-A0A927ANC9-F1
#
_entry.id   AF-A0A927ANC9-F1
#
_cell.length_a   1.000
_cell.length_b   1.000
_cell.length_c   1.000
_cell.angle_alpha   90.00
_cell.angle_beta   90.00
_cell.angle_gamma   90.00
#
_symmetry.space_group_name_H-M   'P 1'
#
loop_
_entity.id
_entity.type
_entity.pdbx_description
1 polymer ?
#
loop_
_entity_poly.entity_id
_entity_poly.type
_entity_poly.pdbx_seq_one_letter_code
_entity_poly.pdbx_strand_id
1 'polypeptide(L)'
;MISSPELRKHFIFNKAPYLEINYTLVSDFVNQHIESKEEPLFARQLLDEVVDSLRKADDNMRLIYWKHIRILSRRLEYQGKFWDVAPLNEKKKKIEEKYSAFFELLEQFKQLKYPFSDALSLPWKDVYNFDSIDRDIVSNWCSDEADYSDEADYQDKLAKMTSARGAEKLVLKFYEKLGYTVEDTSSHQITGESETWLKGDIKLNSKFLLDVKNARNPVNSDTYSEFCVPTFKKNNKKGREQDVWIAAVLSPYLQIKFMNGRTEPNFRVKNPVFLGVVSRKILDQLEKIFNNNMLTIDLRRKLDSNKYLPPWLFDYGKCFYVEQEKVTSAFLSLDDSDIPEWEDMRVLDKTQLPLLMAAFIAAKRKLPKKWNIENELPQWQIDFANELIELNVKKISLPYLFLALLKHFLKMVKCEDSTYSPEKYKELLYFEIGKKHPLGIYDPLNIILGFCNTLQTLWEHRKTANLNEFKSFSFKGYGILKGKRTLNNDWITLLAYCGGEVPKKGKCGYRPLVIGEHENCPVCGRLICPQENCNFCEEGCIEYKLRRTRSSNLNSSGISQLKPPSYTSKKTTHYFW
;
A
#
# COMPACT_ATOMS: atom_id res chain seq x y z
N MET A 1 -30.62 53.39 -32.44
CA MET A 1 -31.59 53.61 -31.35
C MET A 1 -31.16 53.12 -29.97
N ILE A 2 -30.05 52.37 -29.80
CA ILE A 2 -29.54 52.00 -28.46
C ILE A 2 -28.10 52.50 -28.23
N SER A 3 -27.89 53.80 -28.42
CA SER A 3 -26.59 54.45 -28.15
C SER A 3 -26.37 54.75 -26.66
N SER A 4 -27.43 54.84 -25.85
CA SER A 4 -27.33 55.03 -24.39
C SER A 4 -26.93 53.73 -23.68
N PRO A 5 -25.86 53.74 -22.85
CA PRO A 5 -25.48 52.63 -21.98
C PRO A 5 -26.59 52.16 -21.04
N GLU A 6 -27.42 53.09 -20.55
CA GLU A 6 -28.52 52.82 -19.63
C GLU A 6 -29.63 52.00 -20.31
N LEU A 7 -29.98 52.36 -21.55
CA LEU A 7 -30.95 51.62 -22.35
C LEU A 7 -30.43 50.23 -22.73
N ARG A 8 -29.13 50.08 -23.03
CA ARG A 8 -28.52 48.77 -23.27
C ARG A 8 -28.55 47.89 -22.03
N LYS A 9 -28.13 48.40 -20.87
CA LYS A 9 -28.19 47.66 -19.60
C LYS A 9 -29.61 47.22 -19.27
N HIS A 10 -30.60 48.09 -19.52
CA HIS A 10 -32.01 47.75 -19.34
C HIS A 10 -32.45 46.65 -20.32
N PHE A 11 -32.07 46.74 -21.60
CA PHE A 11 -32.44 45.76 -22.61
C PHE A 11 -31.79 44.38 -22.38
N ILE A 12 -30.53 44.35 -21.93
CA ILE A 12 -29.81 43.10 -21.74
C ILE A 12 -30.27 42.39 -20.45
N PHE A 13 -30.66 43.11 -19.38
CA PHE A 13 -30.85 42.48 -18.07
C PHE A 13 -32.17 42.78 -17.34
N ASN A 14 -33.04 43.69 -17.80
CA ASN A 14 -34.30 43.92 -17.09
C ASN A 14 -35.37 42.89 -17.45
N LYS A 15 -35.81 42.23 -16.37
CA LYS A 15 -36.64 41.02 -16.28
C LYS A 15 -37.97 41.11 -17.04
N ALA A 16 -38.16 40.18 -17.96
CA ALA A 16 -39.39 39.39 -18.00
C ALA A 16 -39.00 37.94 -17.64
N PRO A 17 -39.43 37.38 -16.50
CA PRO A 17 -38.95 36.08 -15.99
C PRO A 17 -39.34 34.84 -16.82
N TYR A 18 -39.94 34.99 -18.01
CA TYR A 18 -40.73 33.92 -18.63
C TYR A 18 -40.42 33.56 -20.08
N LEU A 19 -39.37 34.08 -20.72
CA LEU A 19 -39.13 33.77 -22.14
C LEU A 19 -37.65 33.55 -22.46
N GLU A 20 -37.26 32.30 -22.72
CA GLU A 20 -35.99 31.93 -23.40
C GLU A 20 -35.76 32.74 -24.70
N ILE A 21 -36.85 33.23 -25.30
CA ILE A 21 -36.87 34.06 -26.51
C ILE A 21 -36.06 35.36 -26.34
N ASN A 22 -35.98 35.93 -25.13
CA ASN A 22 -35.29 37.21 -24.91
C ASN A 22 -33.75 37.04 -24.94
N TYR A 23 -33.22 35.95 -24.42
CA TYR A 23 -31.77 35.71 -24.39
C TYR A 23 -31.17 35.50 -25.77
N THR A 24 -31.91 34.86 -26.67
CA THR A 24 -31.46 34.63 -28.05
C THR A 24 -31.35 35.97 -28.78
N LEU A 25 -32.37 36.82 -28.71
CA LEU A 25 -32.36 38.15 -29.32
C LEU A 25 -31.22 39.04 -28.79
N VAL A 26 -31.02 39.06 -27.48
CA VAL A 26 -29.94 39.82 -26.86
C VAL A 26 -28.58 39.27 -27.28
N SER A 27 -28.42 37.95 -27.31
CA SER A 27 -27.16 37.33 -27.72
C SER A 27 -26.86 37.54 -29.19
N ASP A 28 -27.88 37.52 -30.05
CA ASP A 28 -27.74 37.81 -31.48
C ASP A 28 -27.34 39.27 -31.69
N PHE A 29 -27.98 40.20 -30.98
CA PHE A 29 -27.58 41.62 -30.98
C PHE A 29 -26.12 41.78 -30.56
N VAL A 30 -25.73 41.15 -29.45
CA VAL A 30 -24.35 41.21 -28.93
C VAL A 30 -23.36 40.61 -29.94
N ASN A 31 -23.65 39.42 -30.47
CA ASN A 31 -22.78 38.76 -31.45
C ASN A 31 -22.62 39.64 -32.72
N GLN A 32 -23.73 40.17 -33.26
CA GLN A 32 -23.71 41.01 -34.45
C GLN A 32 -22.83 42.25 -34.28
N HIS A 33 -22.97 42.95 -33.15
CA HIS A 33 -22.27 44.22 -32.94
C HIS A 33 -20.84 44.06 -32.46
N ILE A 34 -20.52 42.98 -31.74
CA ILE A 34 -19.14 42.71 -31.33
C ILE A 34 -18.32 42.12 -32.48
N GLU A 35 -18.92 41.33 -33.37
CA GLU A 35 -18.23 40.79 -34.55
C GLU A 35 -18.09 41.83 -35.69
N SER A 36 -18.88 42.91 -35.67
CA SER A 36 -18.74 44.02 -36.62
C SER A 36 -17.39 44.73 -36.45
N LYS A 37 -16.66 44.89 -37.56
CA LYS A 37 -15.38 45.64 -37.60
C LYS A 37 -15.57 47.15 -37.67
N GLU A 38 -16.80 47.62 -37.84
CA GLU A 38 -17.10 49.02 -38.17
C GLU A 38 -16.99 49.95 -36.94
N GLU A 39 -17.23 49.46 -35.73
CA GLU A 39 -17.23 50.28 -34.50
C GLU A 39 -16.49 49.63 -33.31
N PRO A 40 -15.14 49.63 -33.28
CA PRO A 40 -14.36 48.94 -32.26
C PRO A 40 -14.59 49.44 -30.82
N LEU A 41 -14.84 50.74 -30.66
CA LEU A 41 -15.14 51.37 -29.36
C LEU A 41 -16.48 50.89 -28.81
N PHE A 42 -17.51 50.81 -29.66
CA PHE A 42 -18.83 50.34 -29.28
C PHE A 42 -18.80 48.85 -28.90
N ALA A 43 -18.14 48.02 -29.71
CA ALA A 43 -17.95 46.60 -29.42
C ALA A 43 -17.25 46.37 -28.07
N ARG A 44 -16.24 47.19 -27.73
CA ARG A 44 -15.55 47.10 -26.44
C ARG A 44 -16.46 47.48 -25.27
N GLN A 45 -17.20 48.59 -25.38
CA GLN A 45 -18.15 49.03 -24.36
C GLN A 45 -19.25 47.99 -24.13
N LEU A 46 -19.83 47.47 -25.21
CA LEU A 46 -20.86 46.44 -25.13
C LEU A 46 -20.34 45.17 -24.45
N LEU A 47 -19.11 44.77 -24.76
CA LEU A 47 -18.47 43.63 -24.11
C LEU A 47 -18.23 43.88 -22.60
N ASP A 48 -17.80 45.08 -22.23
CA ASP A 48 -17.62 45.45 -20.82
C ASP A 48 -18.97 45.42 -20.06
N GLU A 49 -20.05 45.92 -20.69
CA GLU A 49 -21.41 45.87 -20.13
C GLU A 49 -21.92 44.43 -19.94
N VAL A 50 -21.63 43.54 -20.88
CA VAL A 50 -21.97 42.10 -20.77
C VAL A 50 -21.19 41.48 -19.60
N VAL A 51 -19.88 41.71 -19.50
CA VAL A 51 -19.04 41.16 -18.43
C VAL A 51 -19.50 41.65 -17.06
N ASP A 52 -19.73 42.95 -16.89
CA ASP A 52 -20.17 43.54 -15.63
C ASP A 52 -21.49 42.98 -15.14
N SER A 53 -22.34 42.58 -16.07
CA SER A 53 -23.62 42.02 -15.74
C SER A 53 -23.55 40.52 -15.46
N LEU A 54 -22.70 39.77 -16.16
CA LEU A 54 -22.41 38.38 -15.83
C LEU A 54 -21.80 38.24 -14.42
N ARG A 55 -21.02 39.22 -13.97
CA ARG A 55 -20.53 39.27 -12.58
C ARG A 55 -21.66 39.25 -11.56
N LYS A 56 -22.80 39.87 -11.87
CA LYS A 56 -23.99 39.98 -11.02
C LYS A 56 -25.01 38.86 -11.23
N ALA A 57 -24.86 38.09 -12.31
CA ALA A 57 -25.75 37.00 -12.69
C ALA A 57 -25.52 35.73 -11.84
N ASP A 58 -26.57 34.93 -11.65
CA ASP A 58 -26.46 33.57 -11.12
C ASP A 58 -25.86 32.60 -12.15
N ASP A 59 -25.52 31.38 -11.72
CA ASP A 59 -24.82 30.39 -12.56
C ASP A 59 -25.66 29.92 -13.75
N ASN A 60 -26.99 29.86 -13.63
CA ASN A 60 -27.87 29.48 -14.75
C ASN A 60 -27.86 30.56 -15.83
N MET A 61 -27.98 31.82 -15.43
CA MET A 61 -27.93 32.94 -16.35
C MET A 61 -26.56 33.06 -17.02
N ARG A 62 -25.46 32.87 -16.28
CA ARG A 62 -24.11 32.81 -16.87
C ARG A 62 -24.00 31.71 -17.93
N LEU A 63 -24.54 30.53 -17.65
CA LEU A 63 -24.51 29.40 -18.57
C LEU A 63 -25.30 29.67 -19.86
N ILE A 64 -26.47 30.30 -19.75
CA ILE A 64 -27.27 30.72 -20.91
C ILE A 64 -26.47 31.70 -21.78
N TYR A 65 -25.96 32.79 -21.19
CA TYR A 65 -25.19 33.78 -21.95
C TYR A 65 -23.93 33.19 -22.58
N TRP A 66 -23.24 32.28 -21.90
CA TRP A 66 -22.06 31.61 -22.45
C TRP A 66 -22.39 30.75 -23.68
N LYS A 67 -23.56 30.10 -23.67
CA LYS A 67 -24.03 29.27 -24.78
C LYS A 67 -24.38 30.11 -26.00
N HIS A 68 -24.94 31.31 -25.80
CA HIS A 68 -25.50 32.11 -26.89
C HIS A 68 -24.58 33.26 -27.37
N ILE A 69 -23.70 33.81 -26.53
CA ILE A 69 -22.74 34.85 -26.92
C ILE A 69 -21.40 34.21 -27.30
N ARG A 70 -21.16 34.04 -28.61
CA ARG A 70 -20.02 33.27 -29.16
C ARG A 70 -18.66 33.83 -28.79
N ILE A 71 -18.56 35.15 -28.60
CA ILE A 71 -17.27 35.76 -28.30
C ILE A 71 -16.75 35.39 -26.91
N LEU A 72 -17.63 35.10 -25.95
CA LEU A 72 -17.25 34.73 -24.59
C LEU A 72 -16.47 33.41 -24.59
N SER A 73 -16.96 32.39 -25.30
CA SER A 73 -16.28 31.11 -25.42
C SER A 73 -15.04 31.18 -26.32
N ARG A 74 -15.11 31.90 -27.45
CA ARG A 74 -13.99 32.04 -28.39
C ARG A 74 -12.77 32.77 -27.81
N ARG A 75 -13.00 33.73 -26.91
CA ARG A 75 -11.94 34.54 -26.27
C ARG A 75 -11.69 34.16 -24.82
N LEU A 76 -12.21 33.02 -24.35
CA LEU A 76 -11.90 32.55 -23.02
C LEU A 76 -10.44 32.09 -22.97
N GLU A 77 -9.63 32.89 -22.28
CA GLU A 77 -8.24 32.58 -21.94
C GLU A 77 -8.14 32.19 -20.47
N TYR A 78 -7.19 31.32 -20.14
CA TYR A 78 -6.91 30.95 -18.76
C TYR A 78 -6.53 32.20 -17.94
N GLN A 79 -7.25 32.43 -16.84
CA GLN A 79 -7.11 33.62 -16.00
C GLN A 79 -7.19 34.96 -16.77
N GLY A 80 -7.80 34.96 -17.96
CA GLY A 80 -8.00 36.14 -18.78
C GLY A 80 -9.22 36.97 -18.36
N LYS A 81 -9.56 37.98 -19.16
CA LYS A 81 -10.64 38.95 -18.87
C LYS A 81 -11.99 38.32 -18.51
N PHE A 82 -12.33 37.19 -19.13
CA PHE A 82 -13.62 36.53 -18.93
C PHE A 82 -13.60 35.45 -17.85
N TRP A 83 -12.46 35.21 -17.20
CA TRP A 83 -12.29 34.09 -16.28
C TRP A 83 -13.31 34.13 -15.14
N ASP A 84 -13.42 35.24 -14.43
CA ASP A 84 -14.27 35.33 -13.23
C ASP A 84 -15.75 35.06 -13.52
N VAL A 85 -16.20 35.38 -14.74
CA VAL A 85 -17.59 35.23 -15.18
C VAL A 85 -17.87 33.92 -15.94
N ALA A 86 -16.84 33.12 -16.22
CA ALA A 86 -16.97 31.87 -16.95
C ALA A 86 -17.68 30.79 -16.13
N PRO A 87 -18.59 29.99 -16.74
CA PRO A 87 -19.16 28.81 -16.13
C PRO A 87 -18.07 27.83 -15.68
N LEU A 88 -18.35 27.09 -14.60
CA LEU A 88 -17.38 26.17 -14.01
C LEU A 88 -16.83 25.15 -15.02
N ASN A 89 -17.67 24.59 -15.90
CA ASN A 89 -17.25 23.60 -16.89
C ASN A 89 -16.26 24.16 -17.92
N GLU A 90 -16.43 25.42 -18.30
CA GLU A 90 -15.53 26.10 -19.25
C GLU A 90 -14.17 26.40 -18.60
N LYS A 91 -14.18 26.78 -17.32
CA LYS A 91 -12.95 26.92 -16.52
C LYS A 91 -12.20 25.60 -16.43
N LYS A 92 -12.89 24.51 -16.09
CA LYS A 92 -12.29 23.15 -16.02
C LYS A 92 -11.60 22.78 -17.33
N LYS A 93 -12.30 22.92 -18.46
CA LYS A 93 -11.75 22.64 -19.78
C LYS A 93 -10.49 23.46 -20.07
N LYS A 94 -10.47 24.75 -19.74
CA LYS A 94 -9.30 25.61 -19.95
C LYS A 94 -8.12 25.27 -19.05
N ILE A 95 -8.37 24.85 -17.81
CA ILE A 95 -7.33 24.34 -16.92
C ILE A 95 -6.75 23.05 -17.48
N GLU A 96 -7.62 22.11 -17.90
CA GLU A 96 -7.19 20.84 -18.50
C GLU A 96 -6.40 21.05 -19.80
N GLU A 97 -6.80 22.01 -20.66
CA GLU A 97 -6.05 22.39 -21.86
C GLU A 97 -4.68 22.98 -21.51
N LYS A 98 -4.62 23.91 -20.55
CA LYS A 98 -3.37 24.57 -20.13
C LYS A 98 -2.38 23.57 -19.53
N TYR A 99 -2.86 22.68 -18.67
CA TYR A 99 -2.04 21.71 -17.94
C TYR A 99 -2.18 20.29 -18.50
N SER A 100 -2.35 20.18 -19.82
CA SER A 100 -2.62 18.91 -20.52
C SER A 100 -1.55 17.86 -20.23
N ALA A 101 -0.26 18.22 -20.31
CA ALA A 101 0.84 17.30 -19.99
C ALA A 101 0.77 16.74 -18.56
N PHE A 102 0.37 17.57 -17.59
CA PHE A 102 0.19 17.15 -16.20
C PHE A 102 -0.97 16.15 -16.06
N PHE A 103 -2.14 16.45 -16.64
CA PHE A 103 -3.29 15.55 -16.58
C PHE A 103 -3.11 14.26 -17.37
N GLU A 104 -2.39 14.31 -18.50
CA GLU A 104 -1.99 13.11 -19.24
C GLU A 104 -1.11 12.18 -18.38
N LEU A 105 -0.17 12.75 -17.62
CA LEU A 105 0.68 11.98 -16.71
C LEU A 105 -0.11 11.43 -15.52
N LEU A 106 -1.06 12.18 -14.96
CA LEU A 106 -1.94 11.67 -13.91
C LEU A 106 -2.82 10.51 -14.39
N GLU A 107 -3.36 10.59 -15.61
CA GLU A 107 -4.15 9.50 -16.16
C GLU A 107 -3.28 8.28 -16.46
N GLN A 108 -2.05 8.48 -16.97
CA GLN A 108 -1.06 7.40 -17.09
C GLN A 108 -0.71 6.78 -15.73
N PHE A 109 -0.58 7.59 -14.68
CA PHE A 109 -0.32 7.12 -13.32
C PHE A 109 -1.49 6.29 -12.76
N LYS A 110 -2.72 6.73 -13.01
CA LYS A 110 -3.95 6.02 -12.60
C LYS A 110 -4.11 4.68 -13.33
N GLN A 111 -3.61 4.59 -14.56
CA GLN A 111 -3.68 3.41 -15.42
C GLN A 111 -2.42 2.54 -15.38
N LEU A 112 -1.51 2.76 -14.43
CA LEU A 112 -0.27 1.98 -14.31
C LEU A 112 -0.53 0.48 -14.38
N LYS A 113 0.20 -0.18 -15.27
CA LYS A 113 0.25 -1.63 -15.36
C LYS A 113 1.60 -2.11 -14.84
N TYR A 114 1.61 -3.37 -14.47
CA TYR A 114 2.80 -4.07 -14.02
C TYR A 114 3.04 -5.18 -15.02
N PRO A 115 3.91 -4.95 -16.02
CA PRO A 115 4.32 -6.01 -16.92
C PRO A 115 4.73 -7.22 -16.07
N PHE A 116 4.27 -8.41 -16.46
CA PHE A 116 4.57 -9.67 -15.78
C PHE A 116 3.88 -9.89 -14.41
N SER A 117 2.86 -9.10 -14.04
CA SER A 117 2.08 -9.38 -12.81
C SER A 117 1.38 -10.74 -12.84
N ASP A 118 1.03 -11.24 -14.02
CA ASP A 118 0.50 -12.59 -14.25
C ASP A 118 1.51 -13.69 -13.93
N ALA A 119 2.82 -13.39 -13.97
CA ALA A 119 3.89 -14.32 -13.66
C ALA A 119 4.18 -14.44 -12.16
N LEU A 120 3.63 -13.54 -11.33
CA LEU A 120 3.83 -13.57 -9.88
C LEU A 120 3.09 -14.72 -9.20
N SER A 121 2.09 -15.30 -9.86
CA SER A 121 1.31 -16.39 -9.32
C SER A 121 0.93 -17.35 -10.45
N LEU A 122 1.21 -18.63 -10.26
CA LEU A 122 0.86 -19.68 -11.20
C LEU A 122 -0.16 -20.63 -10.56
N PRO A 123 -1.03 -21.29 -11.35
CA PRO A 123 -1.88 -22.34 -10.84
C PRO A 123 -1.05 -23.36 -10.03
N TRP A 124 -1.49 -23.67 -8.82
CA TRP A 124 -0.70 -24.52 -7.91
C TRP A 124 -0.37 -25.90 -8.52
N LYS A 125 -1.25 -26.44 -9.37
CA LYS A 125 -1.02 -27.69 -10.11
C LYS A 125 0.16 -27.57 -11.09
N ASP A 126 0.27 -26.44 -11.78
CA ASP A 126 1.35 -26.18 -12.73
C ASP A 126 2.70 -25.95 -12.03
N VAL A 127 2.66 -25.47 -10.78
CA VAL A 127 3.85 -25.27 -9.95
C VAL A 127 4.42 -26.61 -9.47
N TYR A 128 3.56 -27.58 -9.14
CA TYR A 128 3.98 -28.90 -8.63
C TYR A 128 4.01 -29.99 -9.70
N ASN A 129 3.87 -29.65 -10.98
CA ASN A 129 4.05 -30.58 -12.09
C ASN A 129 5.56 -30.82 -12.33
N PHE A 130 6.16 -31.62 -11.44
CA PHE A 130 7.59 -31.88 -11.38
C PHE A 130 8.03 -32.93 -12.40
N ASP A 131 9.23 -32.72 -12.96
CA ASP A 131 9.95 -33.73 -13.74
C ASP A 131 10.69 -34.74 -12.82
N SER A 132 11.53 -35.60 -13.40
CA SER A 132 12.31 -36.56 -12.60
C SER A 132 13.35 -35.87 -11.71
N ILE A 133 14.05 -34.85 -12.21
CA ILE A 133 15.08 -34.15 -11.45
C ILE A 133 14.47 -33.43 -10.26
N ASP A 134 13.34 -32.75 -10.46
CA ASP A 134 12.59 -32.07 -9.39
C ASP A 134 12.17 -33.07 -8.28
N ARG A 135 11.73 -34.28 -8.66
CA ARG A 135 11.39 -35.34 -7.70
C ARG A 135 12.62 -35.84 -6.95
N ASP A 136 13.74 -36.05 -7.64
CA ASP A 136 14.98 -36.55 -7.05
C ASP A 136 15.56 -35.54 -6.05
N ILE A 137 15.50 -34.23 -6.35
CA ILE A 137 15.88 -33.15 -5.41
C ILE A 137 15.05 -33.23 -4.14
N VAL A 138 13.72 -33.31 -4.28
CA VAL A 138 12.79 -33.37 -3.13
C VAL A 138 13.07 -34.61 -2.28
N SER A 139 13.31 -35.76 -2.91
CA SER A 139 13.69 -37.00 -2.22
C SER A 139 15.02 -36.86 -1.48
N ASN A 140 16.03 -36.24 -2.10
CA ASN A 140 17.33 -35.98 -1.48
C ASN A 140 17.22 -35.07 -0.24
N TRP A 141 16.36 -34.04 -0.29
CA TRP A 141 16.11 -33.18 0.88
C TRP A 141 15.35 -33.87 2.02
N CYS A 142 14.73 -35.02 1.74
CA CYS A 142 14.07 -35.85 2.73
C CYS A 142 14.96 -36.97 3.30
N SER A 143 16.10 -37.29 2.67
CA SER A 143 16.95 -38.42 3.07
C SER A 143 17.94 -38.11 4.20
N ASP A 144 18.18 -36.85 4.52
CA ASP A 144 19.24 -36.42 5.46
C ASP A 144 18.89 -36.59 6.96
N GLU A 145 17.70 -37.07 7.33
CA GLU A 145 17.28 -37.23 8.73
C GLU A 145 16.86 -38.69 9.03
N ALA A 146 17.72 -39.41 9.76
CA ALA A 146 17.53 -40.82 10.13
C ALA A 146 16.47 -41.08 11.24
N ASP A 147 15.55 -40.14 11.49
CA ASP A 147 14.73 -40.13 12.72
C ASP A 147 13.27 -39.69 12.47
N TYR A 148 12.62 -40.25 11.44
CA TYR A 148 11.16 -40.12 11.33
C TYR A 148 10.48 -41.13 12.26
N SER A 149 9.91 -40.63 13.35
CA SER A 149 9.25 -41.47 14.36
C SER A 149 7.94 -42.10 13.89
N ASP A 150 7.34 -41.58 12.81
CA ASP A 150 6.11 -42.09 12.16
C ASP A 150 5.98 -41.60 10.70
N GLU A 151 5.22 -42.33 9.87
CA GLU A 151 4.89 -42.03 8.47
C GLU A 151 4.27 -40.64 8.29
N ALA A 152 3.47 -40.18 9.28
CA ALA A 152 2.84 -38.87 9.24
C ALA A 152 3.87 -37.71 9.21
N ASP A 153 4.97 -37.84 9.93
CA ASP A 153 6.04 -36.83 9.98
C ASP A 153 6.79 -36.77 8.65
N TYR A 154 7.07 -37.93 8.06
CA TYR A 154 7.67 -38.03 6.74
C TYR A 154 6.80 -37.36 5.66
N GLN A 155 5.48 -37.60 5.69
CA GLN A 155 4.55 -37.00 4.73
C GLN A 155 4.45 -35.45 4.87
N ASP A 156 4.50 -34.89 6.09
CA ASP A 156 4.54 -33.43 6.27
C ASP A 156 5.88 -32.82 5.83
N LYS A 157 7.01 -33.50 6.09
CA LYS A 157 8.32 -33.09 5.57
C LYS A 157 8.35 -33.13 4.05
N LEU A 158 7.88 -34.20 3.43
CA LEU A 158 7.80 -34.34 1.98
C LEU A 158 6.93 -33.22 1.37
N ALA A 159 5.80 -32.88 1.98
CA ALA A 159 4.98 -31.74 1.58
C ALA A 159 5.71 -30.39 1.74
N LYS A 160 6.50 -30.21 2.81
CA LYS A 160 7.34 -29.01 3.01
C LYS A 160 8.38 -28.87 1.90
N MET A 161 9.13 -29.93 1.62
CA MET A 161 10.21 -29.94 0.60
C MET A 161 9.64 -29.78 -0.82
N THR A 162 8.53 -30.46 -1.13
CA THR A 162 7.79 -30.28 -2.39
C THR A 162 7.33 -28.84 -2.57
N SER A 163 6.79 -28.22 -1.51
CA SER A 163 6.39 -26.81 -1.54
C SER A 163 7.58 -25.87 -1.74
N ALA A 164 8.72 -26.14 -1.11
CA ALA A 164 9.95 -25.36 -1.29
C ALA A 164 10.46 -25.43 -2.74
N ARG A 165 10.51 -26.63 -3.33
CA ARG A 165 10.90 -26.78 -4.75
C ARG A 165 9.92 -26.05 -5.68
N GLY A 166 8.62 -26.13 -5.41
CA GLY A 166 7.62 -25.41 -6.20
C GLY A 166 7.80 -23.89 -6.15
N ALA A 167 8.19 -23.34 -5.00
CA ALA A 167 8.54 -21.94 -4.87
C ALA A 167 9.75 -21.56 -5.75
N GLU A 168 10.79 -22.39 -5.81
CA GLU A 168 11.92 -22.18 -6.72
C GLU A 168 11.45 -22.15 -8.18
N LYS A 169 10.63 -23.14 -8.61
CA LYS A 169 10.08 -23.18 -9.98
C LYS A 169 9.26 -21.94 -10.33
N LEU A 170 8.50 -21.41 -9.38
CA LEU A 170 7.75 -20.15 -9.60
C LEU A 170 8.70 -18.98 -9.85
N VAL A 171 9.75 -18.84 -9.03
CA VAL A 171 10.73 -17.74 -9.17
C VAL A 171 11.51 -17.87 -10.48
N LEU A 172 11.90 -19.09 -10.88
CA LEU A 172 12.53 -19.38 -12.18
C LEU A 172 11.66 -18.84 -13.33
N LYS A 173 10.41 -19.30 -13.41
CA LYS A 173 9.45 -18.90 -14.45
C LYS A 173 9.20 -17.39 -14.48
N PHE A 174 9.15 -16.75 -13.32
CA PHE A 174 9.00 -15.29 -13.23
C PHE A 174 10.17 -14.56 -13.90
N TYR A 175 11.41 -14.93 -13.60
CA TYR A 175 12.58 -14.29 -14.17
C TYR A 175 12.81 -14.64 -15.65
N GLU A 176 12.45 -15.84 -16.09
CA GLU A 176 12.42 -16.21 -17.51
C GLU A 176 11.47 -15.29 -18.29
N LYS A 177 10.24 -15.07 -17.77
CA LYS A 177 9.28 -14.13 -18.37
C LYS A 177 9.78 -12.70 -18.41
N LEU A 178 10.58 -12.28 -17.42
CA LEU A 178 11.26 -10.98 -17.42
C LEU A 178 12.41 -10.87 -18.45
N GLY A 179 12.74 -11.95 -19.17
CA GLY A 179 13.79 -11.99 -20.19
C GLY A 179 15.19 -12.24 -19.64
N TYR A 180 15.32 -12.76 -18.42
CA TYR A 180 16.61 -13.17 -17.89
C TYR A 180 17.00 -14.54 -18.43
N THR A 181 18.30 -14.77 -18.65
CA THR A 181 18.83 -16.13 -18.70
C THR A 181 18.83 -16.68 -17.28
N VAL A 182 18.11 -17.78 -17.06
CA VAL A 182 17.91 -18.37 -15.74
C VAL A 182 18.56 -19.75 -15.69
N GLU A 183 19.39 -19.97 -14.67
CA GLU A 183 20.04 -21.25 -14.37
C GLU A 183 19.50 -21.77 -13.03
N ASP A 184 18.91 -22.97 -13.05
CA ASP A 184 18.35 -23.68 -11.89
C ASP A 184 19.48 -24.35 -11.11
N THR A 185 20.17 -23.58 -10.27
CA THR A 185 21.36 -24.09 -9.58
C THR A 185 20.99 -25.16 -8.57
N SER A 186 19.80 -25.14 -7.98
CA SER A 186 19.32 -26.22 -7.09
C SER A 186 19.40 -27.60 -7.74
N SER A 187 19.16 -27.72 -9.06
CA SER A 187 19.25 -28.99 -9.79
C SER A 187 20.65 -29.61 -9.81
N HIS A 188 21.69 -28.80 -9.64
CA HIS A 188 23.08 -29.26 -9.65
C HIS A 188 23.43 -30.18 -8.46
N GLN A 189 22.59 -30.22 -7.43
CA GLN A 189 22.68 -31.22 -6.35
C GLN A 189 22.55 -32.65 -6.88
N ILE A 190 21.72 -32.85 -7.90
CA ILE A 190 21.45 -34.16 -8.51
C ILE A 190 22.32 -34.37 -9.74
N THR A 191 22.50 -33.34 -10.58
CA THR A 191 23.24 -33.48 -11.84
C THR A 191 24.76 -33.43 -11.68
N GLY A 192 25.27 -32.86 -10.58
CA GLY A 192 26.71 -32.69 -10.34
C GLY A 192 27.38 -31.62 -11.21
N GLU A 193 26.61 -30.78 -11.91
CA GLU A 193 27.15 -29.77 -12.85
C GLU A 193 28.00 -28.69 -12.16
N SER A 194 27.67 -28.29 -10.93
CA SER A 194 28.51 -27.40 -10.11
C SER A 194 28.09 -27.37 -8.65
N GLU A 195 28.95 -26.83 -7.77
CA GLU A 195 28.65 -26.57 -6.36
C GLU A 195 27.95 -25.21 -6.11
N THR A 196 27.47 -24.54 -7.16
CA THR A 196 26.87 -23.20 -7.05
C THR A 196 25.63 -23.18 -6.14
N TRP A 197 24.91 -24.31 -6.07
CA TRP A 197 23.72 -24.51 -5.23
C TRP A 197 23.97 -24.26 -3.73
N LEU A 198 25.20 -24.45 -3.25
CA LEU A 198 25.58 -24.12 -1.87
C LEU A 198 25.38 -22.63 -1.56
N LYS A 199 25.49 -21.77 -2.59
CA LYS A 199 25.40 -20.31 -2.46
C LYS A 199 24.02 -19.75 -2.79
N GLY A 200 23.21 -20.43 -3.59
CA GLY A 200 21.87 -19.99 -3.96
C GLY A 200 21.18 -20.99 -4.89
N ASP A 201 19.88 -20.84 -5.01
CA ASP A 201 18.97 -21.78 -5.68
C ASP A 201 18.78 -21.43 -7.16
N ILE A 202 18.97 -20.16 -7.51
CA ILE A 202 18.80 -19.64 -8.87
C ILE A 202 19.92 -18.67 -9.21
N LYS A 203 20.39 -18.71 -10.46
CA LYS A 203 21.37 -17.76 -10.98
C LYS A 203 20.85 -17.07 -12.24
N LEU A 204 20.88 -15.74 -12.23
CA LEU A 204 20.38 -14.88 -13.31
C LEU A 204 21.52 -14.25 -14.11
N ASN A 205 21.43 -14.32 -15.44
CA ASN A 205 22.39 -13.77 -16.40
C ASN A 205 23.84 -14.14 -16.06
N SER A 206 24.06 -15.37 -15.57
CA SER A 206 25.36 -15.86 -15.08
C SER A 206 26.03 -15.04 -13.96
N LYS A 207 25.31 -14.08 -13.35
CA LYS A 207 25.86 -13.05 -12.47
C LYS A 207 25.23 -13.03 -11.08
N PHE A 208 23.91 -12.87 -11.01
CA PHE A 208 23.20 -12.67 -9.74
C PHE A 208 22.74 -14.00 -9.18
N LEU A 209 22.90 -14.22 -7.88
CA LEU A 209 22.40 -15.40 -7.18
C LEU A 209 21.20 -15.03 -6.32
N LEU A 210 20.21 -15.92 -6.30
CA LEU A 210 19.02 -15.82 -5.47
C LEU A 210 18.94 -17.05 -4.58
N ASP A 211 18.50 -16.84 -3.35
CA ASP A 211 18.15 -17.88 -2.37
C ASP A 211 16.65 -17.72 -2.09
N VAL A 212 15.87 -18.74 -2.47
CA VAL A 212 14.41 -18.73 -2.44
C VAL A 212 13.97 -19.21 -1.07
N LYS A 213 13.22 -18.35 -0.37
CA LYS A 213 12.55 -18.68 0.87
C LYS A 213 11.07 -18.85 0.62
N ASN A 214 10.58 -20.03 0.99
CA ASN A 214 9.18 -20.39 0.91
C ASN A 214 8.54 -20.38 2.29
N ALA A 215 7.29 -19.95 2.34
CA ALA A 215 6.45 -20.10 3.51
C ALA A 215 5.05 -20.50 3.13
N ARG A 216 4.33 -21.05 4.11
CA ARG A 216 3.00 -21.63 3.91
C ARG A 216 1.99 -20.95 4.81
N ASN A 217 0.85 -20.52 4.26
CA ASN A 217 -0.24 -19.99 5.07
C ASN A 217 -0.91 -21.12 5.86
N PRO A 218 -0.97 -21.07 7.20
CA PRO A 218 -1.75 -22.03 7.98
C PRO A 218 -3.20 -22.08 7.49
N VAL A 219 -3.82 -23.26 7.54
CA VAL A 219 -5.21 -23.44 7.07
C VAL A 219 -6.21 -22.56 7.83
N ASN A 220 -5.93 -22.28 9.11
CA ASN A 220 -6.83 -21.58 10.03
C ASN A 220 -6.40 -20.15 10.38
N SER A 221 -5.34 -19.65 9.75
CA SER A 221 -4.95 -18.25 9.91
C SER A 221 -4.36 -17.74 8.61
N ASP A 222 -4.74 -16.53 8.21
CA ASP A 222 -3.98 -15.82 7.19
C ASP A 222 -2.57 -15.43 7.72
N THR A 223 -2.28 -15.63 9.02
CA THR A 223 -0.97 -15.38 9.62
C THR A 223 0.13 -16.22 8.99
N TYR A 224 0.94 -15.52 8.21
CA TYR A 224 2.13 -15.99 7.51
C TYR A 224 3.11 -16.80 8.41
N SER A 225 3.59 -17.95 7.91
CA SER A 225 4.65 -18.74 8.59
C SER A 225 6.04 -18.21 8.24
N GLU A 226 6.91 -18.08 9.24
CA GLU A 226 8.16 -17.29 9.18
C GLU A 226 9.10 -17.49 7.95
N PHE A 227 9.50 -16.42 7.23
CA PHE A 227 10.70 -16.46 6.37
C PHE A 227 11.91 -16.33 7.29
N CYS A 228 12.51 -17.45 7.66
CA CYS A 228 13.74 -17.47 8.43
C CYS A 228 14.94 -17.48 7.49
N VAL A 229 15.81 -16.48 7.61
CA VAL A 229 17.11 -16.43 6.91
C VAL A 229 18.22 -16.50 7.95
N PRO A 230 18.92 -17.64 8.05
CA PRO A 230 19.95 -17.79 9.06
C PRO A 230 21.12 -16.82 8.88
N THR A 231 21.59 -16.66 7.65
CA THR A 231 22.65 -15.71 7.32
C THR A 231 22.49 -15.29 5.86
N PHE A 232 22.73 -14.00 5.58
CA PHE A 232 22.81 -13.52 4.21
C PHE A 232 24.09 -14.07 3.58
N LYS A 233 23.93 -14.96 2.59
CA LYS A 233 25.04 -15.53 1.83
C LYS A 233 25.71 -14.44 0.98
N LYS A 234 27.02 -14.61 0.76
CA LYS A 234 27.85 -13.70 -0.04
C LYS A 234 28.50 -14.49 -1.17
N ASN A 235 28.54 -13.91 -2.37
CA ASN A 235 29.24 -14.48 -3.51
C ASN A 235 30.54 -13.71 -3.77
N ASN A 236 31.66 -14.38 -3.53
CA ASN A 236 32.99 -13.84 -3.85
C ASN A 236 33.37 -14.23 -5.28
N LYS A 237 33.18 -13.31 -6.24
CA LYS A 237 33.75 -13.44 -7.60
C LYS A 237 34.82 -12.38 -7.80
N LYS A 238 36.06 -12.82 -8.05
CA LYS A 238 37.20 -11.96 -8.42
C LYS A 238 37.44 -10.78 -7.45
N GLY A 239 37.40 -11.04 -6.14
CA GLY A 239 37.63 -10.01 -5.11
C GLY A 239 36.50 -8.99 -4.93
N ARG A 240 35.37 -9.13 -5.62
CA ARG A 240 34.17 -8.31 -5.40
C ARG A 240 33.09 -9.14 -4.72
N GLU A 241 32.72 -8.71 -3.53
CA GLU A 241 31.65 -9.30 -2.74
C GLU A 241 30.29 -8.85 -3.31
N GLN A 242 29.44 -9.80 -3.69
CA GLN A 242 28.07 -9.53 -4.10
C GLN A 242 27.10 -10.27 -3.17
N ASP A 243 26.11 -9.54 -2.65
CA ASP A 243 25.06 -10.13 -1.82
C ASP A 243 24.22 -11.10 -2.65
N VAL A 244 23.94 -12.28 -2.09
CA VAL A 244 22.88 -13.16 -2.58
C VAL A 244 21.54 -12.53 -2.23
N TRP A 245 20.65 -12.41 -3.20
CA TRP A 245 19.31 -11.86 -2.97
C TRP A 245 18.40 -12.92 -2.38
N ILE A 246 17.53 -12.53 -1.46
CA ILE A 246 16.51 -13.41 -0.91
C ILE A 246 15.22 -13.19 -1.68
N ALA A 247 14.72 -14.23 -2.34
CA ALA A 247 13.42 -14.24 -3.01
C ALA A 247 12.38 -14.87 -2.09
N ALA A 248 11.22 -14.22 -1.92
CA ALA A 248 10.16 -14.74 -1.04
C ALA A 248 8.96 -15.26 -1.82
N VAL A 249 8.50 -16.46 -1.49
CA VAL A 249 7.26 -17.04 -2.02
C VAL A 249 6.32 -17.41 -0.88
N LEU A 250 5.06 -17.05 -1.04
CA LEU A 250 3.97 -17.48 -0.17
C LEU A 250 3.15 -18.57 -0.85
N SER A 251 3.27 -19.79 -0.36
CA SER A 251 2.57 -20.98 -0.84
C SER A 251 1.33 -21.30 -0.01
N PRO A 252 0.32 -21.99 -0.58
CA PRO A 252 -0.75 -22.59 0.20
C PRO A 252 -0.22 -23.73 1.08
N TYR A 253 -0.83 -23.95 2.24
CA TYR A 253 -0.60 -25.17 3.01
C TYR A 253 -1.36 -26.32 2.38
N LEU A 254 -0.63 -27.19 1.67
CA LEU A 254 -1.16 -28.40 1.04
C LEU A 254 -0.45 -29.64 1.58
N GLN A 255 -1.20 -30.73 1.67
CA GLN A 255 -0.65 -32.06 1.90
C GLN A 255 -0.15 -32.64 0.58
N ILE A 256 0.84 -33.53 0.65
CA ILE A 256 1.47 -34.13 -0.53
C ILE A 256 0.50 -34.90 -1.43
N LYS A 257 -0.55 -35.53 -0.86
CA LYS A 257 -1.61 -36.21 -1.63
C LYS A 257 -2.34 -35.28 -2.61
N PHE A 258 -2.46 -34.00 -2.28
CA PHE A 258 -3.05 -32.98 -3.14
C PHE A 258 -2.04 -32.51 -4.19
N MET A 259 -0.79 -32.25 -3.78
CA MET A 259 0.28 -31.82 -4.68
C MET A 259 0.55 -32.84 -5.80
N ASN A 260 0.50 -34.13 -5.49
CA ASN A 260 0.71 -35.22 -6.45
C ASN A 260 -0.52 -35.55 -7.31
N GLY A 261 -1.64 -34.81 -7.18
CA GLY A 261 -2.86 -35.05 -7.94
C GLY A 261 -3.61 -36.35 -7.59
N ARG A 262 -3.23 -37.05 -6.51
CA ARG A 262 -3.90 -38.29 -6.06
C ARG A 262 -5.30 -38.01 -5.50
N THR A 263 -5.55 -36.80 -5.03
CA THR A 263 -6.83 -36.39 -4.45
C THR A 263 -7.03 -34.90 -4.74
N GLU A 264 -8.28 -34.50 -5.00
CA GLU A 264 -8.64 -33.08 -5.06
C GLU A 264 -8.94 -32.54 -3.65
N PRO A 265 -8.43 -31.36 -3.28
CA PRO A 265 -8.75 -30.74 -2.00
C PRO A 265 -10.23 -30.33 -1.98
N ASN A 266 -10.92 -30.58 -0.86
CA ASN A 266 -12.30 -30.16 -0.63
C ASN A 266 -12.43 -28.69 -0.19
N PHE A 267 -11.38 -27.90 -0.38
CA PHE A 267 -11.32 -26.49 -0.04
C PHE A 267 -10.67 -25.70 -1.18
N ARG A 268 -10.97 -24.40 -1.27
CA ARG A 268 -10.35 -23.53 -2.26
C ARG A 268 -8.86 -23.35 -1.95
N VAL A 269 -8.02 -23.79 -2.86
CA VAL A 269 -6.57 -23.60 -2.78
C VAL A 269 -6.19 -22.25 -3.37
N LYS A 270 -5.47 -21.43 -2.61
CA LYS A 270 -4.83 -20.21 -3.12
C LYS A 270 -3.58 -20.62 -3.91
N ASN A 271 -3.33 -19.98 -5.04
CA ASN A 271 -2.09 -20.19 -5.78
C ASN A 271 -0.88 -19.65 -4.99
N PRO A 272 0.32 -20.23 -5.15
CA PRO A 272 1.55 -19.63 -4.66
C PRO A 272 1.75 -18.23 -5.25
N VAL A 273 2.34 -17.32 -4.47
CA VAL A 273 2.60 -15.93 -4.87
C VAL A 273 4.04 -15.56 -4.58
N PHE A 274 4.77 -15.12 -5.61
CA PHE A 274 6.08 -14.50 -5.46
C PHE A 274 5.91 -13.07 -4.94
N LEU A 275 6.59 -12.74 -3.83
CA LEU A 275 6.45 -11.47 -3.12
C LEU A 275 7.52 -10.44 -3.51
N GLY A 276 8.53 -10.85 -4.29
CA GLY A 276 9.66 -10.01 -4.65
C GLY A 276 10.96 -10.45 -3.98
N VAL A 277 11.96 -9.57 -4.03
CA VAL A 277 13.31 -9.82 -3.51
C VAL A 277 13.75 -8.78 -2.49
N VAL A 278 14.65 -9.17 -1.61
CA VAL A 278 15.37 -8.26 -0.70
C VAL A 278 16.85 -8.61 -0.67
N SER A 279 17.69 -7.60 -0.47
CA SER A 279 19.14 -7.78 -0.30
C SER A 279 19.61 -7.25 1.05
N ARG A 280 20.80 -7.67 1.48
CA ARG A 280 21.39 -7.17 2.72
C ARG A 280 21.53 -5.64 2.70
N LYS A 281 21.99 -5.09 1.58
CA LYS A 281 22.05 -3.64 1.34
C LYS A 281 20.76 -2.90 1.64
N ILE A 282 19.60 -3.43 1.24
CA ILE A 282 18.29 -2.80 1.51
C ILE A 282 18.01 -2.81 3.01
N LEU A 283 18.30 -3.90 3.73
CA LEU A 283 18.12 -3.95 5.19
C LEU A 283 18.98 -2.92 5.90
N ASP A 284 20.26 -2.83 5.54
CA ASP A 284 21.18 -1.87 6.17
C ASP A 284 20.72 -0.41 5.89
N GLN A 285 20.15 -0.14 4.70
CA GLN A 285 19.56 1.16 4.38
C GLN A 285 18.31 1.45 5.21
N LEU A 286 17.41 0.48 5.39
CA LEU A 286 16.21 0.63 6.23
C LEU A 286 16.60 0.91 7.69
N GLU A 287 17.53 0.12 8.24
CA GLU A 287 18.07 0.33 9.59
C GLU A 287 18.68 1.73 9.71
N LYS A 288 19.50 2.17 8.75
CA LYS A 288 20.11 3.52 8.74
C LYS A 288 19.08 4.66 8.70
N ILE A 289 17.99 4.51 7.95
CA ILE A 289 17.00 5.57 7.75
C ILE A 289 16.00 5.65 8.92
N PHE A 290 15.60 4.51 9.47
CA PHE A 290 14.50 4.43 10.43
C PHE A 290 14.94 4.20 11.88
N ASN A 291 16.13 3.65 12.15
CA ASN A 291 16.62 3.52 13.51
C ASN A 291 17.07 4.88 14.05
N ASN A 292 16.47 5.28 15.16
CA ASN A 292 16.86 6.45 15.93
C ASN A 292 16.45 6.29 17.41
N ASN A 293 16.59 7.34 18.22
CA ASN A 293 16.25 7.32 19.64
C ASN A 293 14.75 7.02 19.91
N MET A 294 13.88 7.27 18.94
CA MET A 294 12.45 7.02 19.05
C MET A 294 12.05 5.62 18.59
N LEU A 295 12.61 5.12 17.48
CA LEU A 295 12.21 3.84 16.87
C LEU A 295 13.44 2.98 16.59
N THR A 296 13.39 1.73 17.04
CA THR A 296 14.36 0.68 16.69
C THR A 296 13.65 -0.44 15.93
N ILE A 297 14.16 -0.79 14.76
CA ILE A 297 13.73 -1.92 13.94
C ILE A 297 14.61 -3.12 14.29
N ASP A 298 13.98 -4.21 14.72
CA ASP A 298 14.66 -5.45 15.10
C ASP A 298 14.14 -6.63 14.27
N LEU A 299 14.94 -7.06 13.30
CA LEU A 299 14.62 -8.20 12.44
C LEU A 299 15.19 -9.53 12.97
N ARG A 300 15.75 -9.58 14.18
CA ARG A 300 16.33 -10.81 14.74
C ARG A 300 15.25 -11.80 15.20
N ARG A 301 15.54 -13.08 15.05
CA ARG A 301 14.71 -14.19 15.53
C ARG A 301 15.11 -14.55 16.96
N LYS A 302 14.35 -14.05 17.96
CA LYS A 302 14.61 -14.29 19.39
C LYS A 302 16.05 -13.87 19.77
N LEU A 303 16.84 -14.77 20.38
CA LEU A 303 18.25 -14.57 20.76
C LEU A 303 19.23 -15.04 19.67
N ASP A 304 18.72 -15.52 18.53
CA ASP A 304 19.51 -16.08 17.45
C ASP A 304 20.05 -14.98 16.51
N SER A 305 21.19 -15.26 15.89
CA SER A 305 21.74 -14.50 14.76
C SER A 305 20.83 -14.50 13.53
N ASN A 306 19.93 -15.49 13.44
CA ASN A 306 18.95 -15.63 12.37
C ASN A 306 18.06 -14.38 12.25
N LYS A 307 17.80 -13.93 11.02
CA LYS A 307 16.86 -12.83 10.73
C LYS A 307 15.51 -13.38 10.30
N TYR A 308 14.44 -12.80 10.85
CA TYR A 308 13.07 -12.96 10.39
C TYR A 308 12.79 -11.88 9.34
N LEU A 309 12.44 -12.29 8.12
CA LEU A 309 12.13 -11.37 7.03
C LEU A 309 10.61 -11.31 6.83
N PRO A 310 9.91 -10.25 7.28
CA PRO A 310 8.48 -10.13 7.01
C PRO A 310 8.15 -9.88 5.53
N PRO A 311 6.91 -10.21 5.09
CA PRO A 311 6.45 -9.94 3.73
C PRO A 311 6.61 -8.49 3.25
N TRP A 312 6.52 -7.50 4.16
CA TRP A 312 6.68 -6.09 3.80
C TRP A 312 8.10 -5.69 3.36
N LEU A 313 9.09 -6.58 3.55
CA LEU A 313 10.47 -6.34 3.11
C LEU A 313 10.72 -6.62 1.63
N PHE A 314 9.82 -7.33 0.96
CA PHE A 314 10.04 -7.79 -0.40
C PHE A 314 9.39 -6.83 -1.39
N ASP A 315 10.12 -6.52 -2.48
CA ASP A 315 9.63 -5.69 -3.57
C ASP A 315 10.27 -6.12 -4.90
N TYR A 316 9.81 -5.55 -6.01
CA TYR A 316 10.19 -5.92 -7.36
C TYR A 316 11.20 -4.95 -7.97
N GLY A 317 11.98 -5.47 -8.93
CA GLY A 317 13.01 -4.70 -9.62
C GLY A 317 12.47 -3.75 -10.69
N LYS A 318 13.38 -2.95 -11.26
CA LYS A 318 13.10 -1.95 -12.29
C LYS A 318 12.29 -2.48 -13.48
N CYS A 319 12.61 -3.69 -13.98
CA CYS A 319 11.90 -4.26 -15.14
C CYS A 319 10.41 -4.45 -14.88
N PHE A 320 10.02 -4.78 -13.65
CA PHE A 320 8.62 -4.95 -13.25
C PHE A 320 7.90 -3.61 -13.13
N TYR A 321 8.61 -2.57 -12.69
CA TYR A 321 8.08 -1.21 -12.50
C TYR A 321 8.39 -0.26 -13.65
N VAL A 322 8.65 -0.76 -14.85
CA VAL A 322 9.13 0.08 -15.97
C VAL A 322 8.15 1.20 -16.33
N GLU A 323 6.84 0.93 -16.33
CA GLU A 323 5.81 1.94 -16.58
C GLU A 323 5.77 2.98 -15.45
N GLN A 324 5.79 2.52 -14.18
CA GLN A 324 5.82 3.41 -13.03
C GLN A 324 7.05 4.32 -13.05
N GLU A 325 8.24 3.78 -13.32
CA GLU A 325 9.47 4.57 -13.42
C GLU A 325 9.38 5.60 -14.54
N LYS A 326 8.81 5.25 -15.69
CA LYS A 326 8.61 6.17 -16.80
C LYS A 326 7.71 7.34 -16.40
N VAL A 327 6.52 7.05 -15.85
CA VAL A 327 5.54 8.07 -15.48
C VAL A 327 6.06 8.95 -14.35
N THR A 328 6.62 8.36 -13.29
CA THR A 328 7.15 9.12 -12.15
C THR A 328 8.36 9.97 -12.53
N SER A 329 9.24 9.50 -13.41
CA SER A 329 10.37 10.31 -13.92
C SER A 329 9.88 11.48 -14.78
N ALA A 330 8.87 11.26 -15.63
CA ALA A 330 8.27 12.34 -16.43
C ALA A 330 7.59 13.37 -15.52
N PHE A 331 6.82 12.92 -14.52
CA PHE A 331 6.18 13.78 -13.54
C PHE A 331 7.18 14.60 -12.71
N LEU A 332 8.29 13.99 -12.29
CA LEU A 332 9.39 14.68 -11.61
C LEU A 332 10.06 15.74 -12.51
N SER A 333 10.04 15.55 -13.83
CA SER A 333 10.70 16.42 -14.82
C SER A 333 9.80 17.52 -15.38
N LEU A 334 8.51 17.54 -15.03
CA LEU A 334 7.59 18.62 -15.44
C LEU A 334 8.13 19.99 -14.99
N ASP A 335 7.88 21.04 -15.78
CA ASP A 335 8.14 22.40 -15.31
C ASP A 335 7.14 22.78 -14.21
N ASP A 336 7.54 23.62 -13.26
CA ASP A 336 6.61 24.09 -12.22
C ASP A 336 5.44 24.90 -12.81
N SER A 337 5.64 25.55 -13.97
CA SER A 337 4.59 26.27 -14.71
C SER A 337 3.58 25.36 -15.41
N ASP A 338 3.91 24.07 -15.58
CA ASP A 338 3.02 23.03 -16.14
C ASP A 338 2.19 22.33 -15.05
N ILE A 339 2.29 22.78 -13.79
CA ILE A 339 1.53 22.23 -12.67
C ILE A 339 0.41 23.20 -12.29
N PRO A 340 -0.85 22.72 -12.16
CA PRO A 340 -1.95 23.56 -11.71
C PRO A 340 -1.70 24.18 -10.34
N GLU A 341 -2.09 25.45 -10.20
CA GLU A 341 -2.11 26.11 -8.90
C GLU A 341 -3.29 25.57 -8.06
N TRP A 342 -3.28 25.83 -6.76
CA TRP A 342 -4.32 25.30 -5.87
C TRP A 342 -5.72 25.80 -6.25
N GLU A 343 -5.83 27.06 -6.68
CA GLU A 343 -7.07 27.66 -7.14
C GLU A 343 -7.65 26.92 -8.35
N ASP A 344 -6.78 26.44 -9.25
CA ASP A 344 -7.20 25.62 -10.39
C ASP A 344 -7.67 24.25 -9.92
N MET A 345 -6.95 23.67 -8.95
CA MET A 345 -7.33 22.39 -8.36
C MET A 345 -8.66 22.44 -7.60
N ARG A 346 -9.06 23.59 -7.05
CA ARG A 346 -10.38 23.80 -6.43
C ARG A 346 -11.51 23.90 -7.45
N VAL A 347 -11.21 24.38 -8.65
CA VAL A 347 -12.15 24.41 -9.78
C VAL A 347 -12.35 22.99 -10.33
N LEU A 348 -11.26 22.25 -10.43
CA LEU A 348 -11.26 20.82 -10.71
C LEU A 348 -11.80 20.06 -9.50
N ASP A 349 -12.36 18.88 -9.71
CA ASP A 349 -13.08 18.18 -8.66
C ASP A 349 -12.14 17.72 -7.53
N LYS A 350 -12.47 18.02 -6.27
CA LYS A 350 -11.70 17.62 -5.08
C LYS A 350 -11.52 16.10 -4.99
N THR A 351 -12.35 15.31 -5.67
CA THR A 351 -12.18 13.85 -5.75
C THR A 351 -10.84 13.42 -6.37
N GLN A 352 -10.12 14.31 -7.06
CA GLN A 352 -8.80 14.04 -7.63
C GLN A 352 -7.65 14.17 -6.62
N LEU A 353 -7.89 14.78 -5.45
CA LEU A 353 -6.84 15.05 -4.46
C LEU A 353 -6.04 13.81 -4.04
N PRO A 354 -6.67 12.64 -3.81
CA PRO A 354 -5.92 11.41 -3.51
C PRO A 354 -4.98 10.96 -4.61
N LEU A 355 -5.42 11.03 -5.87
CA LEU A 355 -4.60 10.68 -7.03
C LEU A 355 -3.40 11.63 -7.16
N LEU A 356 -3.62 12.93 -6.98
CA LEU A 356 -2.57 13.95 -7.01
C LEU A 356 -1.53 13.69 -5.94
N MET A 357 -1.96 13.55 -4.70
CA MET A 357 -1.05 13.30 -3.57
C MET A 357 -0.21 12.05 -3.80
N ALA A 358 -0.86 10.96 -4.24
CA ALA A 358 -0.15 9.72 -4.54
C ALA A 358 0.89 9.90 -5.66
N ALA A 359 0.58 10.66 -6.72
CA ALA A 359 1.51 10.93 -7.82
C ALA A 359 2.72 11.76 -7.38
N PHE A 360 2.52 12.85 -6.62
CA PHE A 360 3.61 13.67 -6.09
C PHE A 360 4.54 12.87 -5.18
N ILE A 361 3.96 12.10 -4.25
CA ILE A 361 4.73 11.25 -3.33
C ILE A 361 5.50 10.17 -4.11
N ALA A 362 4.85 9.47 -5.04
CA ALA A 362 5.47 8.40 -5.83
C ALA A 362 6.62 8.93 -6.71
N ALA A 363 6.44 10.10 -7.32
CA ALA A 363 7.44 10.79 -8.12
C ALA A 363 8.54 11.46 -7.28
N LYS A 364 8.36 11.53 -5.95
CA LYS A 364 9.20 12.29 -5.03
C LYS A 364 9.37 13.74 -5.45
N ARG A 365 8.31 14.31 -6.01
CA ARG A 365 8.26 15.72 -6.39
C ARG A 365 7.78 16.53 -5.20
N LYS A 366 8.44 17.66 -4.92
CA LYS A 366 7.98 18.58 -3.88
C LYS A 366 6.57 19.08 -4.22
N LEU A 367 5.73 19.17 -3.20
CA LEU A 367 4.41 19.78 -3.34
C LEU A 367 4.57 21.28 -3.67
N PRO A 368 3.74 21.85 -4.56
CA PRO A 368 3.77 23.27 -4.84
C PRO A 368 3.54 24.08 -3.56
N LYS A 369 4.36 25.12 -3.31
CA LYS A 369 4.29 25.89 -2.05
C LYS A 369 2.90 26.50 -1.82
N LYS A 370 2.21 26.89 -2.89
CA LYS A 370 0.86 27.47 -2.82
C LYS A 370 -0.24 26.44 -2.56
N TRP A 371 0.06 25.15 -2.56
CA TRP A 371 -0.90 24.14 -2.09
C TRP A 371 -0.98 24.09 -0.56
N ASN A 372 -0.05 24.75 0.14
CA ASN A 372 -0.04 24.86 1.60
C ASN A 372 -0.95 25.98 2.12
N ILE A 373 -2.17 26.12 1.56
CA ILE A 373 -3.05 27.28 1.81
C ILE A 373 -4.37 26.84 2.47
N GLU A 374 -4.69 27.51 3.59
CA GLU A 374 -6.03 27.66 4.20
C GLU A 374 -6.79 26.39 4.66
N ASN A 375 -6.16 25.51 5.45
CA ASN A 375 -6.84 24.44 6.20
C ASN A 375 -7.57 23.36 5.37
N GLU A 376 -7.36 23.28 4.06
CA GLU A 376 -8.01 22.23 3.25
C GLU A 376 -7.36 20.85 3.45
N LEU A 377 -6.03 20.82 3.61
CA LEU A 377 -5.28 19.61 3.99
C LEU A 377 -4.79 19.75 5.43
N PRO A 378 -5.10 18.80 6.32
CA PRO A 378 -4.48 18.73 7.64
C PRO A 378 -2.94 18.74 7.56
N GLN A 379 -2.30 19.48 8.46
CA GLN A 379 -0.83 19.63 8.49
C GLN A 379 -0.10 18.28 8.52
N TRP A 380 -0.61 17.31 9.29
CA TRP A 380 -0.01 15.97 9.35
C TRP A 380 0.03 15.25 7.99
N GLN A 381 -0.90 15.53 7.07
CA GLN A 381 -0.90 14.93 5.73
C GLN A 381 0.25 15.49 4.89
N ILE A 382 0.46 16.81 4.97
CA ILE A 382 1.57 17.51 4.32
C ILE A 382 2.90 17.04 4.90
N ASP A 383 3.00 16.94 6.22
CA ASP A 383 4.20 16.46 6.91
C ASP A 383 4.55 15.03 6.50
N PHE A 384 3.56 14.12 6.48
CA PHE A 384 3.76 12.75 6.04
C PHE A 384 4.20 12.65 4.57
N ALA A 385 3.57 13.42 3.68
CA ALA A 385 3.92 13.45 2.27
C ALA A 385 5.36 13.94 2.07
N ASN A 386 5.75 15.03 2.74
CA ASN A 386 7.10 15.56 2.69
C ASN A 386 8.12 14.58 3.27
N GLU A 387 7.82 13.91 4.38
CA GLU A 387 8.70 12.88 4.96
C GLU A 387 9.00 11.75 3.96
N LEU A 388 8.02 11.33 3.14
CA LEU A 388 8.22 10.33 2.09
C LEU A 388 9.02 10.87 0.90
N ILE A 389 8.69 12.08 0.43
CA ILE A 389 9.39 12.76 -0.66
C ILE A 389 10.87 12.97 -0.32
N GLU A 390 11.18 13.31 0.92
CA GLU A 390 12.54 13.64 1.38
C GLU A 390 13.39 12.43 1.79
N LEU A 391 12.85 11.20 1.77
CA LEU A 391 13.64 10.00 2.06
C LEU A 391 14.89 9.96 1.17
N ASN A 392 16.07 9.65 1.72
CA ASN A 392 17.29 9.56 0.92
C ASN A 392 17.39 8.22 0.15
N VAL A 393 16.46 8.00 -0.77
CA VAL A 393 16.32 6.80 -1.60
C VAL A 393 15.89 7.21 -3.00
N LYS A 394 16.29 6.45 -4.02
CA LYS A 394 15.92 6.75 -5.41
C LYS A 394 14.42 6.58 -5.67
N LYS A 395 13.80 5.55 -5.08
CA LYS A 395 12.40 5.19 -5.24
C LYS A 395 11.84 4.76 -3.88
N ILE A 396 10.59 5.11 -3.61
CA ILE A 396 9.84 4.59 -2.46
C ILE A 396 9.37 3.17 -2.82
N SER A 397 9.95 2.18 -2.15
CA SER A 397 9.57 0.77 -2.23
C SER A 397 8.61 0.43 -1.09
N LEU A 398 7.97 -0.74 -1.17
CA LEU A 398 7.05 -1.23 -0.13
C LEU A 398 7.67 -1.18 1.29
N PRO A 399 8.94 -1.61 1.51
CA PRO A 399 9.58 -1.50 2.83
C PRO A 399 9.71 -0.07 3.36
N TYR A 400 10.06 0.90 2.49
CA TYR A 400 10.21 2.30 2.90
C TYR A 400 8.85 2.89 3.28
N LEU A 401 7.81 2.61 2.50
CA LEU A 401 6.46 3.08 2.78
C LEU A 401 5.93 2.51 4.11
N PHE A 402 6.14 1.20 4.32
CA PHE A 402 5.74 0.53 5.56
C PHE A 402 6.34 1.18 6.81
N LEU A 403 7.67 1.37 6.82
CA LEU A 403 8.35 1.95 7.97
C LEU A 403 8.11 3.45 8.13
N ALA A 404 7.88 4.18 7.03
CA ALA A 404 7.49 5.59 7.08
C ALA A 404 6.11 5.75 7.75
N LEU A 405 5.14 4.90 7.40
CA LEU A 405 3.83 4.88 8.08
C LEU A 405 3.96 4.63 9.57
N LEU A 406 4.74 3.63 9.98
CA LEU A 406 4.98 3.35 11.39
C LEU A 406 5.62 4.54 12.10
N LYS A 407 6.70 5.09 11.52
CA LYS A 407 7.44 6.21 12.11
C LYS A 407 6.54 7.45 12.27
N HIS A 408 5.76 7.78 11.25
CA HIS A 408 4.85 8.91 11.28
C HIS A 408 3.70 8.68 12.27
N PHE A 409 3.12 7.48 12.30
CA PHE A 409 2.12 7.11 13.32
C PHE A 409 2.64 7.32 14.75
N LEU A 410 3.87 6.91 15.04
CA LEU A 410 4.48 7.07 16.37
C LEU A 410 4.76 8.55 16.72
N LYS A 411 4.98 9.42 15.73
CA LYS A 411 5.02 10.87 15.93
C LYS A 411 3.62 11.40 16.26
N MET A 412 2.61 10.99 15.49
CA MET A 412 1.23 11.43 15.69
C MET A 412 0.61 10.93 17.00
N VAL A 413 1.06 9.81 17.55
CA VAL A 413 0.71 9.40 18.92
C VAL A 413 1.12 10.43 19.98
N LYS A 414 2.16 11.24 19.71
CA LYS A 414 2.63 12.29 20.61
C LYS A 414 1.98 13.65 20.35
N CYS A 415 1.43 13.86 19.16
CA CYS A 415 0.75 15.08 18.76
C CYS A 415 -0.75 14.86 18.88
N GLU A 416 -1.43 15.48 19.83
CA GLU A 416 -2.88 15.32 20.04
C GLU A 416 -3.73 16.01 18.94
N ASP A 417 -3.38 15.80 17.67
CA ASP A 417 -4.09 16.31 16.50
C ASP A 417 -5.44 15.59 16.36
N SER A 418 -6.54 16.34 16.48
CA SER A 418 -7.91 15.84 16.39
C SER A 418 -8.32 15.45 14.98
N THR A 419 -7.61 15.93 13.95
CA THR A 419 -7.90 15.65 12.54
C THR A 419 -7.24 14.38 12.03
N TYR A 420 -6.23 13.88 12.77
CA TYR A 420 -5.46 12.70 12.43
C TYR A 420 -6.21 11.39 12.69
N SER A 421 -6.11 10.50 11.71
CA SER A 421 -6.58 9.12 11.78
C SER A 421 -5.71 8.27 10.86
N PRO A 422 -5.14 7.13 11.33
CA PRO A 422 -4.37 6.22 10.48
C PRO A 422 -5.13 5.73 9.24
N GLU A 423 -6.46 5.63 9.26
CA GLU A 423 -7.20 5.26 8.04
C GLU A 423 -7.08 6.30 6.93
N LYS A 424 -6.92 7.57 7.27
CA LYS A 424 -6.80 8.66 6.30
C LYS A 424 -5.48 8.64 5.53
N TYR A 425 -4.49 7.82 5.91
CA TYR A 425 -3.34 7.57 5.02
C TYR A 425 -3.80 7.03 3.66
N LYS A 426 -4.95 6.34 3.60
CA LYS A 426 -5.47 5.81 2.34
C LYS A 426 -5.76 6.93 1.33
N GLU A 427 -6.15 8.10 1.80
CA GLU A 427 -6.41 9.30 0.99
C GLU A 427 -5.14 9.89 0.38
N LEU A 428 -3.96 9.58 0.93
CA LEU A 428 -2.68 10.06 0.40
C LEU A 428 -1.97 9.02 -0.47
N LEU A 429 -2.22 7.74 -0.17
CA LEU A 429 -1.48 6.63 -0.76
C LEU A 429 -2.22 5.99 -1.92
N TYR A 430 -3.55 6.04 -1.96
CA TYR A 430 -4.35 5.36 -2.98
C TYR A 430 -5.10 6.36 -3.85
N PHE A 431 -5.01 6.15 -5.15
CA PHE A 431 -5.79 6.87 -6.15
C PHE A 431 -7.28 6.54 -6.09
N GLU A 432 -7.62 5.32 -5.68
CA GLU A 432 -8.99 4.89 -5.43
C GLU A 432 -9.01 3.98 -4.21
N ILE A 433 -9.91 4.27 -3.27
CA ILE A 433 -10.05 3.53 -2.03
C ILE A 433 -10.37 2.06 -2.37
N GLY A 434 -9.57 1.13 -1.84
CA GLY A 434 -9.78 -0.31 -2.04
C GLY A 434 -8.94 -0.93 -3.16
N LYS A 435 -8.16 -0.15 -3.90
CA LYS A 435 -7.13 -0.70 -4.80
C LYS A 435 -5.94 -1.26 -4.03
N LYS A 436 -5.16 -2.12 -4.69
CA LYS A 436 -4.06 -2.89 -4.08
C LYS A 436 -2.68 -2.21 -4.18
N HIS A 437 -2.60 -1.01 -4.76
CA HIS A 437 -1.31 -0.45 -5.19
C HIS A 437 -1.07 0.95 -4.64
N PRO A 438 -0.66 1.08 -3.36
CA PRO A 438 -0.37 2.38 -2.77
C PRO A 438 0.81 3.04 -3.51
N LEU A 439 0.65 4.29 -3.95
CA LEU A 439 1.67 5.03 -4.70
C LEU A 439 2.10 4.33 -6.02
N GLY A 440 1.28 3.42 -6.54
CA GLY A 440 1.65 2.54 -7.66
C GLY A 440 2.68 1.46 -7.28
N ILE A 441 2.89 1.17 -6.00
CA ILE A 441 3.72 0.07 -5.51
C ILE A 441 2.89 -1.21 -5.51
N TYR A 442 3.41 -2.31 -6.04
CA TYR A 442 2.68 -3.56 -6.13
C TYR A 442 2.67 -4.28 -4.77
N ASP A 443 1.52 -4.25 -4.09
CA ASP A 443 1.31 -4.89 -2.78
C ASP A 443 0.34 -6.08 -2.91
N PRO A 444 0.82 -7.29 -3.27
CA PRO A 444 -0.05 -8.43 -3.57
C PRO A 444 -0.84 -8.93 -2.37
N LEU A 445 -0.40 -8.60 -1.15
CA LEU A 445 -1.00 -9.05 0.10
C LEU A 445 -1.79 -7.95 0.81
N ASN A 446 -1.94 -6.76 0.21
CA ASN A 446 -2.56 -5.59 0.83
C ASN A 446 -1.97 -5.24 2.20
N ILE A 447 -0.66 -5.42 2.35
CA ILE A 447 0.12 -5.14 3.55
C ILE A 447 -0.11 -3.70 4.05
N ILE A 448 -0.03 -2.71 3.16
CA ILE A 448 -0.16 -1.30 3.55
C ILE A 448 -1.58 -1.00 4.03
N LEU A 449 -2.59 -1.49 3.30
CA LEU A 449 -3.98 -1.30 3.70
C LEU A 449 -4.27 -1.98 5.05
N GLY A 450 -3.82 -3.22 5.23
CA GLY A 450 -3.94 -3.95 6.48
C GLY A 450 -3.21 -3.27 7.62
N PHE A 451 -2.06 -2.65 7.34
CA PHE A 451 -1.31 -1.91 8.35
C PHE A 451 -2.01 -0.63 8.78
N CYS A 452 -2.56 0.16 7.84
CA CYS A 452 -3.36 1.34 8.20
C CYS A 452 -4.54 0.96 9.11
N ASN A 453 -5.25 -0.14 8.81
CA ASN A 453 -6.35 -0.64 9.65
C ASN A 453 -5.85 -1.09 11.03
N THR A 454 -4.68 -1.72 11.10
CA THR A 454 -4.10 -2.17 12.37
C THR A 454 -3.68 -0.99 13.24
N LEU A 455 -3.08 0.03 12.62
CA LEU A 455 -2.72 1.28 13.29
C LEU A 455 -3.97 2.05 13.73
N GLN A 456 -5.06 1.99 12.97
CA GLN A 456 -6.35 2.55 13.35
C GLN A 456 -6.88 1.93 14.65
N THR A 457 -6.89 0.60 14.75
CA THR A 457 -7.32 -0.08 15.98
C THR A 457 -6.46 0.37 17.17
N LEU A 458 -5.14 0.45 17.01
CA LEU A 458 -4.26 0.98 18.06
C LEU A 458 -4.54 2.45 18.40
N TRP A 459 -4.88 3.28 17.41
CA TRP A 459 -5.25 4.68 17.60
C TRP A 459 -6.55 4.86 18.38
N GLU A 460 -7.55 4.02 18.13
CA GLU A 460 -8.85 4.07 18.84
C GLU A 460 -8.69 3.80 20.34
N HIS A 461 -7.78 2.91 20.71
CA HIS A 461 -7.46 2.57 22.10
C HIS A 461 -6.37 3.45 22.73
N ARG A 462 -5.91 4.50 22.04
CA ARG A 462 -4.74 5.30 22.47
C ARG A 462 -4.89 5.97 23.84
N LYS A 463 -6.10 6.43 24.16
CA LYS A 463 -6.41 7.11 25.43
C LYS A 463 -6.38 6.12 26.58
N THR A 464 -7.06 4.99 26.44
CA THR A 464 -7.05 3.91 27.45
C THR A 464 -5.65 3.37 27.71
N ALA A 465 -4.82 3.28 26.67
CA ALA A 465 -3.45 2.81 26.77
C ALA A 465 -2.42 3.89 27.19
N ASN A 466 -2.83 5.16 27.29
CA ASN A 466 -1.94 6.31 27.47
C ASN A 466 -0.73 6.26 26.52
N LEU A 467 -0.99 6.14 25.21
CA LEU A 467 0.08 5.93 24.22
C LEU A 467 1.05 7.12 24.09
N ASN A 468 0.59 8.33 24.39
CA ASN A 468 1.37 9.58 24.36
C ASN A 468 2.54 9.61 25.38
N GLU A 469 2.48 8.80 26.43
CA GLU A 469 3.55 8.71 27.43
C GLU A 469 4.77 7.89 26.95
N PHE A 470 4.62 7.05 25.91
CA PHE A 470 5.73 6.25 25.39
C PHE A 470 6.74 7.11 24.63
N LYS A 471 8.02 6.96 24.97
CA LYS A 471 9.12 7.79 24.43
C LYS A 471 9.94 7.06 23.38
N SER A 472 10.17 5.77 23.59
CA SER A 472 10.92 4.89 22.69
C SER A 472 10.13 3.64 22.33
N PHE A 473 10.32 3.18 21.10
CA PHE A 473 9.59 2.09 20.48
C PHE A 473 10.55 1.08 19.85
N SER A 474 10.20 -0.19 19.90
CA SER A 474 10.88 -1.28 19.21
C SER A 474 9.87 -2.03 18.37
N PHE A 475 10.10 -2.06 17.06
CA PHE A 475 9.30 -2.84 16.13
C PHE A 475 10.08 -4.07 15.70
N LYS A 476 9.51 -5.24 15.97
CA LYS A 476 10.09 -6.52 15.59
C LYS A 476 9.53 -6.97 14.25
N GLY A 477 10.39 -7.53 13.40
CA GLY A 477 10.06 -7.93 12.02
C GLY A 477 8.79 -8.79 11.93
N TYR A 478 8.52 -9.63 12.92
CA TYR A 478 7.32 -10.45 13.00
C TYR A 478 6.05 -9.70 13.44
N GLY A 479 6.01 -8.37 13.41
CA GLY A 479 4.78 -7.61 13.67
C GLY A 479 4.47 -7.40 15.15
N ILE A 480 5.50 -7.29 16.00
CA ILE A 480 5.33 -6.87 17.40
C ILE A 480 5.89 -5.47 17.60
N LEU A 481 5.04 -4.56 18.05
CA LEU A 481 5.45 -3.23 18.52
C LEU A 481 5.50 -3.23 20.04
N LYS A 482 6.65 -2.82 20.58
CA LYS A 482 6.84 -2.56 22.01
C LYS A 482 7.16 -1.10 22.26
N GLY A 483 6.83 -0.61 23.45
CA GLY A 483 7.15 0.74 23.89
C GLY A 483 7.75 0.78 25.29
N LYS A 484 8.50 1.85 25.57
CA LYS A 484 8.94 2.26 26.90
C LYS A 484 8.47 3.67 27.24
N ARG A 485 7.93 3.87 28.45
CA ARG A 485 7.54 5.21 28.97
C ARG A 485 8.77 6.00 29.45
N THR A 486 9.75 5.32 30.04
CA THR A 486 11.05 5.89 30.43
C THR A 486 12.18 4.91 30.05
N LEU A 487 13.44 5.36 30.06
CA LEU A 487 14.59 4.49 29.77
C LEU A 487 14.69 3.29 30.72
N ASN A 488 14.31 3.50 31.99
CA ASN A 488 14.39 2.52 33.07
C ASN A 488 13.19 1.55 33.11
N ASN A 489 12.11 1.84 32.38
CA ASN A 489 10.95 0.96 32.35
C ASN A 489 11.21 -0.27 31.48
N ASP A 490 10.50 -1.35 31.81
CA ASP A 490 10.43 -2.55 30.97
C ASP A 490 9.69 -2.29 29.65
N TRP A 491 9.99 -3.13 28.66
CA TRP A 491 9.32 -3.12 27.38
C TRP A 491 7.90 -3.67 27.49
N ILE A 492 6.90 -2.83 27.22
CA ILE A 492 5.49 -3.23 27.19
C ILE A 492 5.07 -3.48 25.74
N THR A 493 4.30 -4.54 25.51
CA THR A 493 3.77 -4.84 24.17
C THR A 493 2.55 -3.97 23.87
N LEU A 494 2.62 -3.20 22.77
CA LEU A 494 1.57 -2.28 22.32
C LEU A 494 0.69 -2.90 21.23
N LEU A 495 1.33 -3.61 20.30
CA LEU A 495 0.69 -4.29 19.18
C LEU A 495 1.35 -5.64 18.98
N ALA A 496 0.55 -6.69 18.78
CA ALA A 496 1.04 -8.04 18.49
C ALA A 496 -0.02 -8.88 17.75
N TYR A 497 0.29 -10.16 17.57
CA TYR A 497 -0.63 -11.22 17.19
C TYR A 497 -0.44 -12.41 18.12
N CYS A 498 -1.43 -13.30 18.19
CA CYS A 498 -1.35 -14.49 19.02
C CYS A 498 -0.55 -15.62 18.35
N GLY A 499 0.60 -15.95 18.93
CA GLY A 499 1.41 -17.12 18.56
C GLY A 499 1.00 -18.44 19.23
N GLY A 500 -0.07 -18.43 20.03
CA GLY A 500 -0.57 -19.59 20.74
C GLY A 500 -1.27 -20.60 19.84
N GLU A 501 -1.83 -21.64 20.46
CA GLU A 501 -2.58 -22.69 19.79
C GLU A 501 -3.97 -22.83 20.39
N VAL A 502 -4.92 -23.21 19.55
CA VAL A 502 -6.27 -23.60 19.93
C VAL A 502 -6.40 -25.11 19.71
N PRO A 503 -6.82 -25.88 20.74
CA PRO A 503 -6.95 -27.33 20.62
C PRO A 503 -7.78 -27.74 19.40
N LYS A 504 -7.30 -28.73 18.64
CA LYS A 504 -7.91 -29.24 17.39
C LYS A 504 -7.99 -28.24 16.22
N LYS A 505 -7.68 -26.95 16.42
CA LYS A 505 -7.65 -25.91 15.38
C LYS A 505 -6.22 -25.47 15.02
N GLY A 506 -5.20 -25.88 15.77
CA GLY A 506 -3.81 -25.53 15.48
C GLY A 506 -3.45 -24.11 15.94
N LYS A 507 -2.58 -23.40 15.21
CA LYS A 507 -2.17 -22.03 15.55
C LYS A 507 -3.37 -21.09 15.66
N CYS A 508 -3.39 -20.25 16.69
CA CYS A 508 -4.48 -19.33 16.99
C CYS A 508 -4.53 -18.18 15.99
N GLY A 509 -3.42 -17.47 15.79
CA GLY A 509 -3.31 -16.41 14.79
C GLY A 509 -4.15 -15.15 15.05
N TYR A 510 -4.86 -15.06 16.20
CA TYR A 510 -5.70 -13.91 16.52
C TYR A 510 -4.92 -12.59 16.41
N ARG A 511 -5.49 -11.63 15.69
CA ARG A 511 -4.90 -10.32 15.44
C ARG A 511 -5.97 -9.28 15.03
N PRO A 512 -5.70 -8.00 15.24
CA PRO A 512 -4.59 -7.48 16.05
C PRO A 512 -4.81 -7.73 17.55
N LEU A 513 -3.73 -7.90 18.31
CA LEU A 513 -3.72 -7.72 19.77
C LEU A 513 -3.23 -6.32 20.05
N VAL A 514 -4.03 -5.53 20.75
CA VAL A 514 -3.81 -4.09 20.96
C VAL A 514 -3.89 -3.74 22.45
N ILE A 515 -2.94 -2.96 22.93
CA ILE A 515 -2.95 -2.41 24.30
C ILE A 515 -4.14 -1.45 24.50
N GLY A 516 -4.76 -1.50 25.68
CA GLY A 516 -5.95 -0.69 26.01
C GLY A 516 -7.26 -1.30 25.54
N GLU A 517 -7.21 -2.29 24.65
CA GLU A 517 -8.32 -3.21 24.35
C GLU A 517 -8.12 -4.55 25.07
N HIS A 518 -6.89 -5.08 24.97
CA HIS A 518 -6.52 -6.39 25.52
C HIS A 518 -5.60 -6.20 26.74
N GLU A 519 -5.77 -7.06 27.74
CA GLU A 519 -4.96 -7.03 28.95
C GLU A 519 -3.52 -7.46 28.68
N ASN A 520 -2.56 -6.78 29.33
CA ASN A 520 -1.19 -7.25 29.40
C ASN A 520 -1.05 -8.25 30.56
N CYS A 521 -0.32 -9.34 30.33
CA CYS A 521 0.06 -10.27 31.39
C CYS A 521 0.97 -9.56 32.39
N PRO A 522 0.66 -9.61 33.71
CA PRO A 522 1.43 -8.89 34.73
C PRO A 522 2.86 -9.45 34.91
N VAL A 523 3.11 -10.68 34.47
CA VAL A 523 4.43 -11.34 34.61
C VAL A 523 5.33 -11.10 33.40
N CYS A 524 4.83 -11.23 32.16
CA CYS A 524 5.67 -11.12 30.96
C CYS A 524 5.47 -9.83 30.16
N GLY A 525 4.51 -8.98 30.52
CA GLY A 525 4.21 -7.72 29.81
C GLY A 525 3.63 -7.89 28.41
N ARG A 526 3.36 -9.13 27.96
CA ARG A 526 2.75 -9.43 26.65
C ARG A 526 1.22 -9.39 26.71
N LEU A 527 0.59 -9.02 25.61
CA LEU A 527 -0.87 -9.00 25.47
C LEU A 527 -1.42 -10.43 25.56
N ILE A 528 -2.55 -10.59 26.26
CA ILE A 528 -3.25 -11.85 26.43
C ILE A 528 -4.24 -12.02 25.28
N CYS A 529 -4.19 -13.17 24.60
CA CYS A 529 -5.14 -13.48 23.54
C CYS A 529 -6.56 -13.67 24.10
N PRO A 530 -7.58 -12.98 23.57
CA PRO A 530 -8.94 -13.06 24.09
C PRO A 530 -9.70 -14.29 23.60
N GLN A 531 -9.15 -15.06 22.66
CA GLN A 531 -9.80 -16.25 22.12
C GLN A 531 -10.01 -17.29 23.23
N GLU A 532 -11.25 -17.72 23.38
CA GLU A 532 -11.63 -18.78 24.29
C GLU A 532 -10.76 -20.03 24.05
N ASN A 533 -10.25 -20.61 25.13
CA ASN A 533 -9.34 -21.76 25.11
C ASN A 533 -7.94 -21.49 24.51
N CYS A 534 -7.60 -20.24 24.17
CA CYS A 534 -6.23 -19.84 23.86
C CYS A 534 -5.55 -19.17 25.05
N ASN A 535 -5.97 -17.96 25.45
CA ASN A 535 -5.41 -17.17 26.57
C ASN A 535 -3.87 -17.01 26.58
N PHE A 536 -3.23 -17.20 25.42
CA PHE A 536 -1.79 -17.18 25.25
C PHE A 536 -1.24 -15.76 25.38
N CYS A 537 -0.09 -15.63 26.04
CA CYS A 537 0.69 -14.40 26.08
C CYS A 537 2.14 -14.64 25.65
N GLU A 538 2.80 -15.64 26.23
CA GLU A 538 4.16 -16.06 25.87
C GLU A 538 4.40 -17.53 26.25
N GLU A 539 5.24 -18.20 25.48
CA GLU A 539 5.73 -19.53 25.78
C GLU A 539 6.55 -19.54 27.07
N GLY A 540 6.28 -20.49 27.97
CA GLY A 540 6.97 -20.58 29.26
C GLY A 540 6.45 -19.63 30.36
N CYS A 541 5.52 -18.72 30.07
CA CYS A 541 4.95 -17.83 31.08
C CYS A 541 4.12 -18.60 32.13
N ILE A 542 4.41 -18.39 33.41
CA ILE A 542 3.72 -19.06 34.54
C ILE A 542 2.22 -18.73 34.54
N GLU A 543 1.87 -17.46 34.36
CA GLU A 543 0.48 -17.00 34.30
C GLU A 543 -0.31 -17.61 33.14
N TYR A 544 0.34 -17.82 32.00
CA TYR A 544 -0.28 -18.55 30.89
C TYR A 544 -0.60 -20.00 31.26
N LYS A 545 0.34 -20.71 31.89
CA LYS A 545 0.14 -22.10 32.36
C LYS A 545 -1.04 -22.17 33.34
N LEU A 546 -1.10 -21.24 34.30
CA LEU A 546 -2.20 -21.16 35.27
C LEU A 546 -3.57 -20.94 34.60
N ARG A 547 -3.66 -20.01 33.64
CA ARG A 547 -4.90 -19.78 32.87
C ARG A 547 -5.34 -21.03 32.12
N ARG A 548 -4.42 -21.77 31.50
CA ARG A 548 -4.76 -23.02 30.80
C ARG A 548 -5.31 -24.10 31.74
N THR A 549 -4.70 -24.29 32.90
CA THR A 549 -5.18 -25.28 33.88
C THR A 549 -6.57 -24.94 34.42
N ARG A 550 -6.87 -23.65 34.64
CA ARG A 550 -8.21 -23.20 35.04
C ARG A 550 -9.25 -23.49 33.95
N SER A 551 -8.94 -23.18 32.69
CA SER A 551 -9.84 -23.46 31.56
C SER A 551 -10.07 -24.96 31.33
N SER A 552 -9.06 -25.82 31.55
CA SER A 552 -9.27 -27.26 31.45
C SER A 552 -10.14 -27.81 32.57
N ASN A 553 -9.97 -27.32 33.81
CA ASN A 553 -10.73 -27.78 34.97
C ASN A 553 -12.23 -27.39 34.89
N LEU A 554 -12.54 -26.23 34.32
CA LEU A 554 -13.92 -25.78 34.05
C LEU A 554 -14.60 -26.61 32.96
N ASN A 555 -13.86 -27.05 31.95
CA ASN A 555 -14.39 -27.91 30.89
C ASN A 555 -14.60 -29.37 31.36
N SER A 556 -13.85 -29.83 32.37
CA SER A 556 -14.01 -31.18 32.94
C SER A 556 -15.12 -31.29 33.99
N SER A 557 -15.59 -30.18 34.57
CA SER A 557 -16.60 -30.20 35.65
C SER A 557 -18.06 -30.10 35.15
N GLY A 558 -18.30 -30.12 33.84
CA GLY A 558 -19.66 -30.26 33.28
C GLY A 558 -20.62 -29.09 33.56
N ILE A 559 -20.13 -27.96 34.07
CA ILE A 559 -20.96 -26.79 34.34
C ILE A 559 -21.10 -25.99 33.04
N SER A 560 -22.11 -26.33 32.23
CA SER A 560 -22.59 -25.49 31.15
C SER A 560 -23.21 -24.23 31.73
N GLN A 561 -22.47 -23.14 31.82
CA GLN A 561 -23.06 -21.82 32.09
C GLN A 561 -22.99 -20.91 30.86
N LEU A 562 -24.20 -20.52 30.46
CA LEU A 562 -24.64 -19.28 29.81
C LEU A 562 -23.71 -18.71 28.74
N LYS A 563 -24.17 -18.83 27.49
CA LYS A 563 -23.66 -18.06 26.35
C LYS A 563 -23.53 -16.57 26.73
N PRO A 564 -22.32 -15.98 26.70
CA PRO A 564 -22.20 -14.53 26.68
C PRO A 564 -22.81 -13.98 25.38
N PRO A 565 -23.17 -12.67 25.33
CA PRO A 565 -23.82 -12.08 24.19
C PRO A 565 -23.00 -12.35 22.93
N SER A 566 -23.68 -12.75 21.87
CA SER A 566 -23.07 -12.99 20.57
C SER A 566 -22.31 -11.73 20.15
N TYR A 567 -20.98 -11.76 20.24
CA TYR A 567 -20.15 -10.86 19.47
C TYR A 567 -20.40 -11.22 18.01
N THR A 568 -21.27 -10.45 17.36
CA THR A 568 -21.31 -10.35 15.91
C THR A 568 -19.99 -9.72 15.51
N SER A 569 -18.94 -10.55 15.38
CA SER A 569 -17.86 -10.20 14.47
C SER A 569 -18.56 -10.01 13.13
N LYS A 570 -18.71 -8.77 12.67
CA LYS A 570 -19.06 -8.52 11.29
C LYS A 570 -18.07 -9.35 10.47
N LYS A 571 -18.57 -10.42 9.84
CA LYS A 571 -17.85 -11.13 8.79
C LYS A 571 -17.80 -10.20 7.59
N THR A 572 -17.01 -9.15 7.68
CA THR A 572 -16.43 -8.56 6.49
C THR A 572 -15.23 -9.43 6.15
N THR A 573 -15.32 -10.11 5.02
CA THR A 573 -14.21 -10.80 4.36
C THR A 573 -13.14 -9.75 4.06
N HIS A 574 -12.18 -9.69 4.96
CA HIS A 574 -11.15 -8.68 4.98
C HIS A 574 -9.81 -9.43 4.93
N TYR A 575 -9.26 -9.51 3.71
CA TYR A 575 -7.94 -10.09 3.44
C TYR A 575 -6.88 -9.23 4.14
N PHE A 576 -6.36 -9.64 5.30
CA PHE A 576 -5.32 -8.86 5.98
C PHE A 576 -4.27 -9.75 6.67
N TRP A 577 -3.00 -9.48 6.30
CA TRP A 577 -1.69 -9.93 6.80
C TRP A 577 -1.18 -11.32 6.50
#